data_AF-A0A022PWV9-F1
#
_entry.id   AF-A0A022PWV9-F1
#
_cell.length_a   1.000
_cell.length_b   1.000
_cell.length_c   1.000
_cell.angle_alpha   90.00
_cell.angle_beta   90.00
_cell.angle_gamma   90.00
#
_symmetry.space_group_name_H-M   'P 1'
#
loop_
_entity.id
_entity.type
_entity.pdbx_description
1 polymer ?
#
loop_
_entity_poly.entity_id
_entity_poly.type
_entity_poly.pdbx_seq_one_letter_code
_entity_poly.pdbx_strand_id
1 'polypeptide(L)'
;MSSFAATVLISGLVTLGISIMSLLVALTVMLNSCENKNSGVVEIYRNRQSYDYCRTFAHHAEINGLGSDIFPPICEDINTQYINEGLYTRDLKIAVAIAEDFFSTVRSEMDGLDLVLMDADDLLSVSETLVNEDILHESNKDSNYLRHLFTMKLYIKLQSLRWKLILFTRKPEKQRNATVEELVSTGCNGWSSLIMRMDNEMQVDYEEFLSRQRNMLQREGFRIKGVISSQMDALRGPYLGDRVFKIPNPIFR
;
A
#
# COMPACT_ATOMS: atom_id res chain seq x y z
N MET A 1 -78.35 -25.92 -22.08
CA MET A 1 -77.52 -26.28 -20.91
C MET A 1 -78.19 -25.68 -19.69
N SER A 2 -78.43 -26.46 -18.63
CA SER A 2 -79.10 -25.95 -17.43
C SER A 2 -78.23 -24.86 -16.79
N SER A 3 -78.85 -23.82 -16.24
CA SER A 3 -78.16 -22.74 -15.51
C SER A 3 -77.17 -23.28 -14.48
N PHE A 4 -77.50 -24.42 -13.86
CA PHE A 4 -76.64 -25.15 -12.94
C PHE A 4 -75.31 -25.62 -13.54
N ALA A 5 -75.32 -26.19 -14.75
CA ALA A 5 -74.10 -26.68 -15.41
C ALA A 5 -73.12 -25.55 -15.76
N ALA A 6 -73.65 -24.38 -16.14
CA ALA A 6 -72.82 -23.20 -16.41
C ALA A 6 -72.15 -22.67 -15.12
N THR A 7 -72.87 -22.62 -14.01
CA THR A 7 -72.31 -22.19 -12.71
C THR A 7 -71.20 -23.11 -12.22
N VAL A 8 -71.34 -24.43 -12.39
CA VAL A 8 -70.31 -25.42 -12.01
C VAL A 8 -69.04 -25.24 -12.85
N LEU A 9 -69.16 -25.03 -14.16
CA LEU A 9 -68.02 -24.80 -15.04
C LEU A 9 -67.28 -23.48 -14.72
N ILE A 10 -68.01 -22.40 -14.46
CA ILE A 10 -67.42 -21.10 -14.09
C ILE A 10 -66.70 -21.21 -12.74
N SER A 11 -67.31 -21.86 -11.75
CA SER A 11 -66.69 -22.10 -10.44
C SER A 11 -65.40 -22.94 -10.56
N GLY A 12 -65.40 -23.97 -11.42
CA GLY A 12 -64.20 -24.76 -11.73
C GLY A 12 -63.08 -23.94 -12.37
N LEU A 13 -63.40 -23.06 -13.32
CA LEU A 13 -62.41 -22.19 -13.96
C LEU A 13 -61.83 -21.15 -13.00
N VAL A 14 -62.67 -20.57 -12.12
CA VAL A 14 -62.22 -19.61 -11.11
C VAL A 14 -61.30 -20.28 -10.09
N THR A 15 -61.64 -21.47 -9.61
CA THR A 15 -60.79 -22.20 -8.65
C THR A 15 -59.46 -22.63 -9.27
N LEU A 16 -59.45 -23.08 -10.52
CA LEU A 16 -58.22 -23.37 -11.26
C LEU A 16 -57.36 -22.10 -11.43
N GLY A 17 -57.99 -20.98 -11.79
CA GLY A 17 -57.32 -19.69 -11.92
C GLY A 17 -56.67 -19.23 -10.61
N ILE A 18 -57.40 -19.32 -9.49
CA ILE A 18 -56.87 -19.00 -8.17
C ILE A 18 -55.69 -19.92 -7.82
N SER A 19 -55.82 -21.23 -8.07
CA SER A 19 -54.75 -22.20 -7.79
C SER A 19 -53.47 -21.92 -8.58
N ILE A 20 -53.59 -21.57 -9.87
CA ILE A 20 -52.44 -21.23 -10.72
C ILE A 20 -51.79 -19.93 -10.23
N MET A 21 -52.58 -18.91 -9.89
CA MET A 21 -52.06 -17.65 -9.36
C MET A 21 -51.35 -17.83 -8.01
N SER A 22 -51.91 -18.65 -7.11
CA SER A 22 -51.25 -18.98 -5.84
C SER A 22 -49.93 -19.73 -6.05
N LEU A 23 -49.87 -20.65 -7.02
CA LEU A 23 -48.64 -21.35 -7.37
C LEU A 23 -47.58 -20.39 -7.94
N LEU A 24 -47.98 -19.48 -8.82
CA LEU A 24 -47.09 -18.46 -9.39
C LEU A 24 -46.52 -17.55 -8.31
N VAL A 25 -47.36 -17.08 -7.37
CA VAL A 25 -46.92 -16.25 -6.25
C VAL A 25 -45.98 -17.02 -5.31
N ALA A 26 -46.28 -18.28 -5.00
CA ALA A 26 -45.39 -19.10 -4.18
C ALA A 26 -44.03 -19.32 -4.86
N LEU A 27 -44.03 -19.57 -6.17
CA LEU A 27 -42.81 -19.77 -6.95
C LEU A 27 -41.97 -18.49 -7.03
N THR A 28 -42.58 -17.33 -7.26
CA THR A 28 -41.85 -16.05 -7.30
C THR A 28 -41.26 -15.69 -5.94
N VAL A 29 -41.99 -15.93 -4.84
CA VAL A 29 -41.47 -15.72 -3.48
C VAL A 29 -40.30 -16.67 -3.17
N MET A 30 -40.40 -17.94 -3.56
CA MET A 30 -39.33 -18.93 -3.39
C MET A 30 -38.09 -18.58 -4.21
N LEU A 31 -38.27 -18.17 -5.47
CA LEU A 31 -37.18 -17.73 -6.35
C LEU A 31 -36.48 -16.49 -5.79
N ASN A 32 -37.25 -15.47 -5.40
CA ASN A 32 -36.72 -14.24 -4.81
C ASN A 32 -35.98 -14.52 -3.48
N SER A 33 -36.49 -15.45 -2.67
CA SER A 33 -35.82 -15.88 -1.44
C SER A 33 -34.49 -16.59 -1.70
N CYS A 34 -34.43 -17.45 -2.73
CA CYS A 34 -33.20 -18.14 -3.12
C CYS A 34 -32.15 -17.18 -3.69
N GLU A 35 -32.56 -16.25 -4.55
CA GLU A 35 -31.68 -15.24 -5.14
C GLU A 35 -31.10 -14.32 -4.05
N ASN A 36 -31.95 -13.81 -3.16
CA ASN A 36 -31.51 -12.90 -2.11
C ASN A 36 -30.62 -13.59 -1.06
N LYS A 37 -30.81 -14.88 -0.80
CA LYS A 37 -29.96 -15.67 0.11
C LYS A 37 -28.55 -15.92 -0.45
N ASN A 38 -28.42 -16.02 -1.77
CA ASN A 38 -27.15 -16.35 -2.43
C ASN A 38 -26.40 -15.12 -2.96
N SER A 39 -27.08 -13.98 -3.13
CA SER A 39 -26.49 -12.73 -3.62
C SER A 39 -25.24 -12.31 -2.83
N GLY A 40 -25.32 -12.32 -1.49
CA GLY A 40 -24.19 -11.95 -0.64
C GLY A 40 -22.99 -12.90 -0.75
N VAL A 41 -23.20 -14.20 -0.97
CA VAL A 41 -22.09 -15.17 -1.14
C VAL A 41 -21.37 -14.95 -2.47
N VAL A 42 -22.13 -14.67 -3.54
CA VAL A 42 -21.57 -14.39 -4.88
C VAL A 42 -20.82 -13.06 -4.89
N GLU A 43 -21.34 -12.05 -4.19
CA GLU A 43 -20.70 -10.74 -4.04
C GLU A 43 -19.39 -10.84 -3.26
N ILE A 44 -19.36 -11.58 -2.14
CA ILE A 44 -18.12 -11.87 -1.39
C ILE A 44 -17.10 -12.58 -2.27
N TYR A 45 -17.51 -13.57 -3.06
CA TYR A 45 -16.61 -14.31 -3.94
C TYR A 45 -16.03 -13.43 -5.04
N ARG A 46 -16.87 -12.61 -5.70
CA ARG A 46 -16.44 -11.64 -6.70
C ARG A 46 -15.49 -10.61 -6.11
N ASN A 47 -15.80 -10.07 -4.93
CA ASN A 47 -14.94 -9.10 -4.26
C ASN A 47 -13.56 -9.71 -3.95
N ARG A 48 -13.52 -10.95 -3.45
CA ARG A 48 -12.26 -11.66 -3.20
C ARG A 48 -11.44 -11.89 -4.48
N GLN A 49 -12.09 -12.28 -5.58
CA GLN A 49 -11.40 -12.48 -6.85
C GLN A 49 -10.83 -11.17 -7.41
N SER A 50 -11.60 -10.08 -7.36
CA SER A 50 -11.13 -8.75 -7.75
C SER A 50 -9.98 -8.27 -6.87
N TYR A 51 -10.09 -8.50 -5.56
CA TYR A 51 -9.03 -8.19 -4.60
C TYR A 51 -7.73 -8.93 -4.93
N ASP A 52 -7.79 -10.26 -5.11
CA ASP A 52 -6.63 -11.08 -5.43
C ASP A 52 -6.01 -10.69 -6.79
N TYR A 53 -6.85 -10.38 -7.79
CA TYR A 53 -6.40 -9.87 -9.09
C TYR A 53 -5.65 -8.54 -8.94
N CYS A 54 -6.25 -7.55 -8.30
CA CYS A 54 -5.66 -6.21 -8.16
C CYS A 54 -4.40 -6.21 -7.30
N ARG A 55 -4.36 -7.01 -6.23
CA ARG A 55 -3.14 -7.18 -5.42
C ARG A 55 -2.02 -7.82 -6.24
N THR A 56 -2.32 -8.88 -6.99
CA THR A 56 -1.34 -9.54 -7.87
C THR A 56 -0.84 -8.57 -8.94
N PHE A 57 -1.75 -7.84 -9.58
CA PHE A 57 -1.42 -6.82 -10.56
C PHE A 57 -0.52 -5.73 -9.96
N ALA A 58 -0.83 -5.23 -8.76
CA ALA A 58 -0.04 -4.24 -8.06
C ALA A 58 1.41 -4.71 -7.81
N HIS A 59 1.59 -5.95 -7.38
CA HIS A 59 2.91 -6.53 -7.22
C HIS A 59 3.69 -6.57 -8.55
N HIS A 60 3.03 -6.98 -9.64
CA HIS A 60 3.65 -6.98 -10.96
C HIS A 60 3.98 -5.58 -11.47
N ALA A 61 3.10 -4.60 -11.24
CA ALA A 61 3.35 -3.20 -11.58
C ALA A 61 4.59 -2.67 -10.85
N GLU A 62 4.67 -2.87 -9.53
CA GLU A 62 5.79 -2.42 -8.69
C GLU A 62 7.13 -3.05 -9.13
N ILE A 63 7.19 -4.38 -9.34
CA ILE A 63 8.43 -5.05 -9.75
C ILE A 63 8.84 -4.75 -11.21
N ASN A 64 7.96 -4.16 -12.02
CA ASN A 64 8.28 -3.69 -13.37
C ASN A 64 8.42 -2.16 -13.46
N GLY A 65 8.25 -1.44 -12.34
CA GLY A 65 8.34 0.03 -12.33
C GLY A 65 7.23 0.72 -13.12
N LEU A 66 6.03 0.13 -13.15
CA LEU A 66 4.87 0.66 -13.87
C LEU A 66 4.07 1.60 -12.95
N GLY A 67 3.52 2.66 -13.54
CA GLY A 67 2.71 3.66 -12.83
C GLY A 67 1.29 3.20 -12.52
N SER A 68 0.51 4.08 -11.89
CA SER A 68 -0.91 3.83 -11.59
C SER A 68 -1.81 3.90 -12.83
N ASP A 69 -1.31 4.43 -13.95
CA ASP A 69 -2.01 4.59 -15.22
C ASP A 69 -2.40 3.27 -15.89
N ILE A 70 -1.67 2.19 -15.61
CA ILE A 70 -1.95 0.86 -16.18
C ILE A 70 -3.01 0.07 -15.41
N PHE A 71 -3.45 0.56 -14.25
CA PHE A 71 -4.35 -0.19 -13.39
C PHE A 71 -5.78 -0.19 -13.94
N PRO A 72 -6.44 -1.37 -13.99
CA PRO A 72 -7.84 -1.43 -14.37
C PRO A 72 -8.72 -0.67 -13.36
N PRO A 73 -9.82 -0.03 -13.81
CA PRO A 73 -10.70 0.76 -12.93
C PRO A 73 -11.25 -0.03 -11.73
N ILE A 74 -11.43 -1.35 -11.87
CA ILE A 74 -11.88 -2.22 -10.77
C ILE A 74 -10.95 -2.20 -9.54
N CYS A 75 -9.70 -1.78 -9.71
CA CYS A 75 -8.73 -1.76 -8.62
C CYS A 75 -8.82 -0.51 -7.72
N GLU A 76 -9.53 0.54 -8.14
CA GLU A 76 -9.65 1.78 -7.38
C GLU A 76 -10.40 1.54 -6.05
N ASP A 77 -11.55 0.86 -6.13
CA ASP A 77 -12.34 0.45 -4.96
C ASP A 77 -11.54 -0.51 -4.06
N ILE A 78 -10.81 -1.44 -4.68
CA ILE A 78 -9.97 -2.41 -3.97
C ILE A 78 -8.84 -1.73 -3.20
N ASN A 79 -8.24 -0.67 -3.74
CA ASN A 79 -7.21 0.10 -3.03
C ASN A 79 -7.78 0.78 -1.78
N THR A 80 -8.96 1.38 -1.91
CA THR A 80 -9.67 1.97 -0.77
C THR A 80 -9.95 0.92 0.30
N GLN A 81 -10.41 -0.26 -0.10
CA GLN A 81 -10.62 -1.40 0.80
C GLN A 81 -9.31 -1.84 1.48
N TYR A 82 -8.23 -2.01 0.71
CA TYR A 82 -6.90 -2.41 1.20
C TYR A 82 -6.38 -1.47 2.30
N ILE A 83 -6.59 -0.17 2.16
CA ILE A 83 -6.19 0.83 3.14
C ILE A 83 -7.13 0.82 4.35
N ASN A 84 -8.44 0.93 4.11
CA ASN A 84 -9.43 1.15 5.17
C ASN A 84 -9.66 -0.08 6.05
N GLU A 85 -9.64 -1.29 5.48
CA GLU A 85 -9.72 -2.55 6.24
C GLU A 85 -8.43 -2.89 7.01
N GLY A 86 -7.39 -2.06 6.90
CA GLY A 86 -6.15 -2.20 7.66
C GLY A 86 -5.19 -3.26 7.12
N LEU A 87 -5.43 -3.79 5.91
CA LEU A 87 -4.52 -4.71 5.23
C LEU A 87 -3.20 -4.01 4.90
N TYR A 88 -3.25 -2.77 4.41
CA TYR A 88 -2.04 -1.97 4.20
C TYR A 88 -1.24 -1.75 5.49
N THR A 89 -1.92 -1.47 6.60
CA THR A 89 -1.26 -1.35 7.91
C THR A 89 -0.61 -2.67 8.34
N ARG A 90 -1.22 -3.82 8.01
CA ARG A 90 -0.64 -5.14 8.29
C ARG A 90 0.64 -5.37 7.48
N ASP A 91 0.63 -5.01 6.20
CA ASP A 91 1.81 -5.17 5.34
C ASP A 91 2.96 -4.26 5.80
N LEU A 92 2.66 -3.01 6.17
CA LEU A 92 3.65 -2.10 6.77
C LEU A 92 4.24 -2.69 8.06
N LYS A 93 3.41 -3.23 8.96
CA LYS A 93 3.86 -3.88 10.20
C LYS A 93 4.82 -5.03 9.92
N ILE A 94 4.49 -5.89 8.95
CA ILE A 94 5.31 -7.05 8.59
C ILE A 94 6.64 -6.59 7.99
N ALA A 95 6.60 -5.65 7.03
CA ALA A 95 7.81 -5.14 6.38
C ALA A 95 8.77 -4.49 7.38
N VAL A 96 8.25 -3.65 8.28
CA VAL A 96 9.05 -3.04 9.35
C VAL A 96 9.60 -4.10 10.29
N ALA A 97 8.78 -5.05 10.75
CA ALA A 97 9.24 -6.10 11.68
C ALA A 97 10.38 -6.95 11.08
N ILE A 98 10.33 -7.26 9.78
CA ILE A 98 11.40 -7.99 9.08
C ILE A 98 12.71 -7.18 9.09
N ALA A 99 12.63 -5.86 8.87
CA ALA A 99 13.80 -4.99 8.95
C ALA A 99 14.34 -4.90 10.39
N GLU A 100 13.47 -4.68 11.37
CA GLU A 100 13.86 -4.58 12.78
C GLU A 100 14.54 -5.86 13.28
N ASP A 101 14.02 -7.03 12.93
CA ASP A 101 14.60 -8.33 13.30
C ASP A 101 16.00 -8.50 12.71
N PHE A 102 16.18 -8.19 11.42
CA PHE A 102 17.49 -8.24 10.78
C PHE A 102 18.49 -7.30 11.46
N PHE A 103 18.13 -6.04 11.68
CA PHE A 103 19.05 -5.05 12.25
C PHE A 103 19.33 -5.25 13.75
N SER A 104 18.46 -5.98 14.45
CA SER A 104 18.68 -6.36 15.85
C SER A 104 19.60 -7.58 15.99
N THR A 105 19.75 -8.38 14.93
CA THR A 105 20.49 -9.66 14.96
C THR A 105 21.80 -9.62 14.19
N VAL A 106 21.89 -8.82 13.12
CA VAL A 106 23.11 -8.68 12.33
C VAL A 106 24.20 -8.00 13.17
N ARG A 107 25.41 -8.56 13.11
CA ARG A 107 26.56 -7.99 13.82
C ARG A 107 27.07 -6.77 13.06
N SER A 108 27.15 -5.65 13.78
CA SER A 108 27.86 -4.46 13.34
C SER A 108 29.33 -4.55 13.79
N GLU A 109 30.27 -4.25 12.90
CA GLU A 109 31.68 -4.13 13.26
C GLU A 109 31.92 -2.84 14.07
N MET A 110 32.85 -2.88 15.02
CA MET A 110 33.11 -1.75 15.93
C MET A 110 33.91 -0.61 15.30
N ASP A 111 34.27 -0.70 14.03
CA ASP A 111 35.03 0.32 13.29
C ASP A 111 34.16 1.50 12.82
N GLY A 112 32.83 1.39 12.97
CA GLY A 112 31.87 2.43 12.56
C GLY A 112 31.73 2.60 11.05
N LEU A 113 32.18 1.62 10.25
CA LEU A 113 32.06 1.65 8.79
C LEU A 113 30.77 0.98 8.29
N ASP A 114 29.99 0.35 9.17
CA ASP A 114 28.69 -0.18 8.81
C ASP A 114 27.61 0.90 8.80
N LEU A 115 26.83 0.96 7.72
CA LEU A 115 25.76 1.95 7.55
C LEU A 115 24.49 1.36 6.94
N VAL A 116 23.39 2.09 7.13
CA VAL A 116 22.09 1.81 6.51
C VAL A 116 21.69 3.01 5.66
N LEU A 117 21.29 2.73 4.42
CA LEU A 117 20.73 3.73 3.53
C LEU A 117 19.21 3.74 3.67
N MET A 118 18.63 4.93 3.83
CA MET A 118 17.19 5.06 4.02
C MET A 118 16.63 6.21 3.18
N ASP A 119 15.50 5.92 2.53
CA ASP A 119 14.81 6.88 1.67
C ASP A 119 14.17 7.98 2.52
N ALA A 120 14.65 9.21 2.36
CA ALA A 120 14.10 10.37 3.04
C ALA A 120 12.71 10.72 2.54
N ASP A 121 12.35 10.41 1.28
CA ASP A 121 11.03 10.74 0.74
C ASP A 121 9.90 9.96 1.45
N ASP A 122 10.23 8.86 2.15
CA ASP A 122 9.32 8.10 3.02
C ASP A 122 9.28 8.60 4.46
N LEU A 123 10.23 9.45 4.86
CA LEU A 123 10.34 10.08 6.18
C LEU A 123 9.76 11.48 6.18
N LEU A 124 9.75 12.16 5.03
CA LEU A 124 9.10 13.45 4.88
C LEU A 124 7.60 13.29 5.06
N SER A 125 7.03 14.10 5.96
CA SER A 125 5.58 14.19 6.11
C SER A 125 5.00 14.83 4.87
N VAL A 126 3.86 14.36 4.39
CA VAL A 126 3.03 15.17 3.50
C VAL A 126 2.44 16.31 4.36
N SER A 127 3.20 17.40 4.54
CA SER A 127 2.65 18.70 4.94
C SER A 127 1.78 19.17 3.75
N GLU A 128 0.49 19.54 3.84
CA GLU A 128 -0.02 20.76 4.51
C GLU A 128 -1.59 20.77 4.61
N THR A 129 -2.30 19.62 4.65
CA THR A 129 -3.79 19.64 4.66
C THR A 129 -4.47 19.11 5.91
N LEU A 130 -3.75 18.67 6.96
CA LEU A 130 -4.37 18.05 8.13
C LEU A 130 -3.85 18.57 9.48
N VAL A 131 -3.65 19.89 9.59
CA VAL A 131 -3.67 20.58 10.90
C VAL A 131 -4.95 21.40 11.00
N ASN A 132 -6.09 20.74 10.78
CA ASN A 132 -7.33 21.11 11.47
C ASN A 132 -7.57 20.01 12.49
N GLU A 133 -7.31 20.32 13.76
CA GLU A 133 -7.53 19.46 14.93
C GLU A 133 -9.01 19.04 15.15
N ASP A 134 -9.90 19.23 14.17
CA ASP A 134 -11.34 19.06 14.35
C ASP A 134 -12.03 18.13 13.34
N ILE A 135 -11.26 17.40 12.51
CA ILE A 135 -11.83 16.34 11.65
C ILE A 135 -10.94 15.10 11.71
N LEU A 136 -10.77 14.53 12.90
CA LEU A 136 -10.41 13.12 13.04
C LEU A 136 -11.67 12.25 12.86
N HIS A 137 -12.41 12.50 11.78
CA HIS A 137 -13.44 11.56 11.34
C HIS A 137 -12.72 10.33 10.78
N GLU A 138 -12.99 9.23 11.44
CA GLU A 138 -12.49 7.86 11.33
C GLU A 138 -12.54 7.19 9.93
N SER A 139 -12.54 7.93 8.81
CA SER A 139 -12.91 7.38 7.49
C SER A 139 -11.91 7.56 6.32
N ASN A 140 -10.72 8.09 6.51
CA ASN A 140 -9.63 7.92 5.53
C ASN A 140 -8.29 7.87 6.25
N LYS A 141 -7.77 6.66 6.49
CA LYS A 141 -6.38 6.51 6.92
C LYS A 141 -5.51 6.90 5.73
N ASP A 142 -4.98 8.11 5.73
CA ASP A 142 -4.07 8.54 4.67
C ASP A 142 -2.91 7.52 4.58
N SER A 143 -2.82 6.85 3.43
CA SER A 143 -1.81 5.82 3.18
C SER A 143 -0.39 6.39 3.23
N ASN A 144 -0.21 7.67 2.90
CA ASN A 144 1.07 8.35 3.02
C ASN A 144 1.41 8.59 4.50
N TYR A 145 0.44 9.03 5.31
CA TYR A 145 0.61 9.17 6.75
C TYR A 145 0.96 7.84 7.42
N LEU A 146 0.27 6.75 7.07
CA LEU A 146 0.59 5.41 7.57
C LEU A 146 2.02 5.00 7.17
N ARG A 147 2.42 5.20 5.91
CA ARG A 147 3.78 4.90 5.46
C ARG A 147 4.81 5.67 6.30
N HIS A 148 4.64 6.99 6.38
CA HIS A 148 5.49 7.87 7.18
C HIS A 148 5.60 7.39 8.62
N LEU A 149 4.48 7.09 9.29
CA LEU A 149 4.45 6.64 10.67
C LEU A 149 5.25 5.35 10.89
N PHE A 150 5.11 4.36 9.99
CA PHE A 150 5.82 3.08 10.11
C PHE A 150 7.30 3.20 9.75
N THR A 151 7.63 4.00 8.74
CA THR A 151 9.01 4.30 8.35
C THR A 151 9.74 5.07 9.46
N MET A 152 9.09 6.04 10.10
CA MET A 152 9.63 6.76 11.26
C MET A 152 9.87 5.87 12.47
N LYS A 153 8.98 4.89 12.73
CA LYS A 153 9.22 3.89 13.80
C LYS A 153 10.48 3.08 13.53
N LEU A 154 10.66 2.62 12.30
CA LEU A 154 11.87 1.90 11.90
C LEU A 154 13.11 2.78 12.03
N TYR A 155 13.04 4.05 11.58
CA TYR A 155 14.12 5.01 11.73
C TYR A 155 14.57 5.14 13.19
N ILE A 156 13.65 5.43 14.12
CA ILE A 156 13.92 5.56 15.55
C ILE A 156 14.50 4.27 16.13
N LYS A 157 13.97 3.11 15.71
CA LYS A 157 14.49 1.81 16.14
C LYS A 157 15.94 1.62 15.72
N LEU A 158 16.29 1.93 14.47
CA LEU A 158 17.68 1.83 13.98
C LEU A 158 18.62 2.78 14.73
N GLN A 159 18.16 3.99 15.04
CA GLN A 159 18.94 4.91 15.89
C GLN A 159 19.19 4.35 17.29
N SER A 160 18.17 3.74 17.92
CA SER A 160 18.32 3.12 19.24
C SER A 160 19.33 1.97 19.24
N LEU A 161 19.48 1.29 18.10
CA LEU A 161 20.47 0.25 17.84
C LEU A 161 21.84 0.81 17.42
N ARG A 162 21.99 2.14 17.35
CA ARG A 162 23.20 2.87 16.96
C ARG A 162 23.68 2.58 15.54
N TRP A 163 22.76 2.27 14.62
CA TRP A 163 23.09 2.21 13.20
C TRP A 163 23.42 3.59 12.67
N LYS A 164 24.51 3.68 11.89
CA LYS A 164 24.83 4.88 11.11
C LYS A 164 23.84 4.99 9.95
N LEU A 165 22.99 6.01 9.96
CA LEU A 165 22.00 6.25 8.91
C LEU A 165 22.52 7.30 7.93
N ILE A 166 22.52 6.97 6.64
CA ILE A 166 22.66 7.96 5.57
C ILE A 166 21.34 7.99 4.82
N LEU A 167 20.81 9.20 4.65
CA LEU A 167 19.56 9.41 3.94
C LEU A 167 19.82 9.71 2.46
N PHE A 168 18.88 9.36 1.59
CA PHE A 168 18.87 9.78 0.20
C PHE A 168 17.47 10.26 -0.21
N THR A 169 17.38 11.19 -1.15
CA THR A 169 16.11 11.74 -1.64
C THR A 169 16.16 11.97 -3.14
N ARG A 170 14.99 12.03 -3.77
CA ARG A 170 14.83 12.45 -5.17
C ARG A 170 14.79 13.97 -5.33
N LYS A 171 14.64 14.73 -4.23
CA LYS A 171 14.73 16.20 -4.23
C LYS A 171 16.12 16.66 -4.68
N PRO A 172 16.23 17.74 -5.46
CA PRO A 172 17.52 18.26 -5.93
C PRO A 172 18.28 18.99 -4.81
N GLU A 173 19.60 19.03 -4.92
CA GLU A 173 20.53 19.65 -3.94
C GLU A 173 20.14 21.08 -3.55
N LYS A 174 19.64 21.88 -4.50
CA LYS A 174 19.18 23.26 -4.24
C LYS A 174 18.07 23.36 -3.18
N GLN A 175 17.37 22.26 -2.89
CA GLN A 175 16.34 22.16 -1.86
C GLN A 175 16.87 21.60 -0.53
N ARG A 176 18.19 21.44 -0.37
CA ARG A 176 18.79 20.83 0.84
C ARG A 176 18.31 21.47 2.13
N ASN A 177 18.35 22.80 2.24
CA ASN A 177 17.98 23.49 3.47
C ASN A 177 16.51 23.24 3.84
N ALA A 178 15.60 23.40 2.90
CA ALA A 178 14.17 23.12 3.10
C ALA A 178 13.92 21.65 3.45
N THR A 179 14.61 20.73 2.79
CA THR A 179 14.47 19.28 3.06
C THR A 179 14.99 18.91 4.44
N VAL A 180 16.11 19.49 4.86
CA VAL A 180 16.67 19.29 6.21
C VAL A 180 15.74 19.87 7.28
N GLU A 181 15.21 21.07 7.07
CA GLU A 181 14.24 21.69 7.99
C GLU A 181 12.98 20.83 8.16
N GLU A 182 12.45 20.28 7.06
CA GLU A 182 11.29 19.38 7.06
C GLU A 182 11.57 18.04 7.76
N LEU A 183 12.74 17.43 7.54
CA LEU A 183 13.14 16.22 8.28
C LEU A 183 13.25 16.50 9.78
N VAL A 184 13.90 17.60 10.17
CA VAL A 184 14.07 17.98 11.58
C VAL A 184 12.71 18.26 12.24
N SER A 185 11.81 18.97 11.55
CA SER A 185 10.48 19.32 12.08
C SER A 185 9.56 18.11 12.27
N THR A 186 9.75 17.07 11.46
CA THR A 186 9.05 15.78 11.60
C THR A 186 9.66 14.86 12.68
N GLY A 187 10.68 15.34 13.40
CA GLY A 187 11.36 14.60 14.46
C GLY A 187 12.41 13.61 13.94
N CYS A 188 12.63 13.54 12.64
CA CYS A 188 13.77 12.85 12.07
C CYS A 188 15.00 13.71 12.42
N ASN A 189 15.95 13.17 13.16
CA ASN A 189 17.20 13.86 13.52
C ASN A 189 18.32 12.84 13.60
N GLY A 190 19.59 13.22 13.56
CA GLY A 190 20.71 12.31 13.87
C GLY A 190 21.11 11.31 12.77
N TRP A 191 20.76 11.58 11.51
CA TRP A 191 21.42 10.95 10.35
C TRP A 191 22.81 11.57 10.14
N SER A 192 23.70 10.82 9.47
CA SER A 192 25.09 11.23 9.24
C SER A 192 25.28 12.08 7.98
N SER A 193 24.49 11.82 6.94
CA SER A 193 24.55 12.56 5.67
C SER A 193 23.21 12.46 4.93
N LEU A 194 22.97 13.40 4.03
CA LEU A 194 21.82 13.41 3.11
C LEU A 194 22.33 13.52 1.67
N ILE A 195 22.14 12.46 0.91
CA ILE A 195 22.50 12.34 -0.51
C ILE A 195 21.36 12.95 -1.34
N MET A 196 21.69 13.91 -2.19
CA MET A 196 20.77 14.56 -3.13
C MET A 196 21.45 14.73 -4.48
N ARG A 197 20.66 14.89 -5.55
CA ARG A 197 21.17 15.09 -6.91
C ARG A 197 21.50 16.55 -7.18
N MET A 198 22.66 16.80 -7.77
CA MET A 198 22.97 18.11 -8.35
C MET A 198 22.06 18.37 -9.56
N ASP A 199 21.84 19.64 -9.93
CA ASP A 199 20.97 20.00 -11.06
C ASP A 199 21.39 19.34 -12.38
N ASN A 200 22.70 19.16 -12.61
CA ASN A 200 23.24 18.47 -13.79
C ASN A 200 23.07 16.93 -13.75
N GLU A 201 22.77 16.35 -12.60
CA GLU A 201 22.53 14.92 -12.41
C GLU A 201 21.03 14.56 -12.50
N MET A 202 20.14 15.56 -12.55
CA MET A 202 18.68 15.32 -12.59
C MET A 202 18.21 14.57 -13.84
N GLN A 203 18.99 14.61 -14.92
CA GLN A 203 18.74 13.88 -16.16
C GLN A 203 19.21 12.42 -16.11
N VAL A 204 19.99 12.05 -15.10
CA VAL A 204 20.44 10.67 -14.88
C VAL A 204 19.31 9.90 -14.22
N ASP A 205 19.10 8.67 -14.68
CA ASP A 205 18.17 7.74 -14.05
C ASP A 205 18.50 7.57 -12.55
N TYR A 206 17.46 7.50 -11.71
CA TYR A 206 17.67 7.52 -10.27
C TYR A 206 18.37 6.24 -9.76
N GLU A 207 18.07 5.08 -10.36
CA GLU A 207 18.75 3.82 -10.04
C GLU A 207 20.24 3.92 -10.36
N GLU A 208 20.58 4.51 -11.52
CA GLU A 208 21.98 4.73 -11.91
C GLU A 208 22.68 5.71 -10.97
N PHE A 209 22.06 6.85 -10.65
CA PHE A 209 22.59 7.82 -9.70
C PHE A 209 22.88 7.16 -8.34
N LEU A 210 21.90 6.47 -7.76
CA LEU A 210 22.06 5.88 -6.44
C LEU A 210 23.10 4.74 -6.46
N SER A 211 23.17 3.98 -7.54
CA SER A 211 24.24 2.97 -7.75
C SER A 211 25.63 3.59 -7.72
N ARG A 212 25.84 4.77 -8.32
CA ARG A 212 27.11 5.51 -8.26
C ARG A 212 27.44 5.94 -6.84
N GLN A 213 26.45 6.45 -6.10
CA GLN A 213 26.64 6.87 -4.70
C GLN A 213 27.00 5.68 -3.79
N ARG A 214 26.33 4.53 -3.97
CA ARG A 214 26.66 3.30 -3.22
C ARG A 214 28.09 2.82 -3.50
N ASN A 215 28.52 2.86 -4.75
CA ASN A 215 29.89 2.52 -5.14
C ASN A 215 30.91 3.48 -4.50
N MET A 216 30.61 4.78 -4.44
CA MET A 216 31.47 5.77 -3.77
C MET A 216 31.63 5.44 -2.27
N LEU A 217 30.52 5.21 -1.57
CA LEU A 217 30.55 4.82 -0.15
C LEU A 217 31.39 3.55 0.09
N GLN A 218 31.23 2.53 -0.75
CA GLN A 218 32.02 1.30 -0.64
C GLN A 218 33.52 1.52 -0.89
N ARG A 219 33.89 2.38 -1.85
CA ARG A 219 35.29 2.75 -2.12
C ARG A 219 35.92 3.55 -0.97
N GLU A 220 35.11 4.30 -0.23
CA GLU A 220 35.51 4.98 1.01
C GLU A 220 35.65 4.02 2.21
N GLY A 221 35.33 2.74 2.02
CA GLY A 221 35.46 1.69 3.03
C GLY A 221 34.18 1.39 3.81
N PHE A 222 33.06 2.05 3.50
CA PHE A 222 31.79 1.77 4.15
C PHE A 222 31.19 0.44 3.70
N ARG A 223 30.50 -0.23 4.63
CA ARG A 223 29.74 -1.47 4.38
C ARG A 223 28.26 -1.19 4.54
N ILE A 224 27.54 -1.25 3.43
CA ILE A 224 26.09 -1.04 3.40
C ILE A 224 25.42 -2.31 3.94
N LYS A 225 24.84 -2.22 5.14
CA LYS A 225 24.11 -3.34 5.78
C LYS A 225 22.67 -3.45 5.32
N GLY A 226 22.10 -2.35 4.85
CA GLY A 226 20.89 -2.45 4.04
C GLY A 226 20.43 -1.14 3.44
N VAL A 227 19.49 -1.26 2.51
CA VAL A 227 18.81 -0.15 1.84
C VAL A 227 17.31 -0.27 2.10
N ILE A 228 16.71 0.80 2.61
CA ILE A 228 15.29 0.86 2.97
C ILE A 228 14.61 1.92 2.10
N SER A 229 13.58 1.54 1.35
CA SER A 229 12.81 2.47 0.51
C SER A 229 11.44 1.91 0.17
N SER A 230 10.47 2.77 -0.08
CA SER A 230 9.21 2.42 -0.71
C SER A 230 9.28 2.35 -2.23
N GLN A 231 10.36 2.80 -2.87
CA GLN A 231 10.47 2.82 -4.33
C GLN A 231 11.48 1.78 -4.81
N MET A 232 11.14 1.08 -5.90
CA MET A 232 12.00 0.04 -6.45
C MET A 232 13.26 0.58 -7.15
N ASP A 233 13.25 1.84 -7.61
CA ASP A 233 14.42 2.51 -8.20
C ASP A 233 15.62 2.56 -7.23
N ALA A 234 15.36 2.66 -5.92
CA ALA A 234 16.38 2.66 -4.89
C ALA A 234 16.88 1.26 -4.52
N LEU A 235 16.07 0.22 -4.79
CA LEU A 235 16.31 -1.17 -4.38
C LEU A 235 16.83 -2.06 -5.51
N ARG A 236 17.22 -1.45 -6.64
CA ARG A 236 17.81 -2.12 -7.81
C ARG A 236 19.20 -1.58 -8.12
N GLY A 237 19.84 -2.20 -9.09
CA GLY A 237 21.20 -1.90 -9.53
C GLY A 237 22.27 -2.54 -8.63
N PRO A 238 23.56 -2.30 -8.93
CA PRO A 238 24.67 -2.86 -8.18
C PRO A 238 24.85 -2.19 -6.80
N TYR A 239 25.68 -2.82 -5.96
CA TYR A 239 26.15 -2.27 -4.68
C TYR A 239 25.05 -2.07 -3.63
N LEU A 240 24.00 -2.91 -3.62
CA LEU A 240 22.87 -2.83 -2.69
C LEU A 240 23.19 -3.16 -1.22
N GLY A 241 24.40 -3.64 -0.94
CA GLY A 241 24.77 -4.09 0.40
C GLY A 241 24.21 -5.47 0.75
N ASP A 242 24.10 -5.77 2.05
CA ASP A 242 23.74 -7.11 2.53
C ASP A 242 22.25 -7.46 2.28
N ARG A 243 21.34 -6.48 2.38
CA ARG A 243 19.90 -6.70 2.19
C ARG A 243 19.14 -5.44 1.77
N VAL A 244 18.08 -5.60 1.00
CA VAL A 244 17.11 -4.53 0.68
C VAL A 244 15.80 -4.74 1.45
N PHE A 245 15.17 -3.65 1.85
CA PHE A 245 13.90 -3.64 2.57
C PHE A 245 12.91 -2.74 1.86
N LYS A 246 11.91 -3.35 1.23
CA LYS A 246 10.82 -2.64 0.55
C LYS A 246 9.75 -2.25 1.55
N ILE A 247 9.53 -0.95 1.72
CA ILE A 247 8.35 -0.44 2.40
C ILE A 247 7.16 -0.51 1.42
N PRO A 248 6.02 -1.14 1.79
CA PRO A 248 4.84 -1.20 0.94
C PRO A 248 4.35 0.19 0.49
N ASN A 249 3.91 0.28 -0.76
CA ASN A 249 3.08 1.38 -1.25
C ASN A 249 1.60 0.95 -1.25
N PRO A 250 0.65 1.90 -1.18
CA PRO A 250 -0.72 1.64 -1.61
C PRO A 250 -0.74 1.16 -3.08
N ILE A 251 -1.84 0.51 -3.48
CA ILE A 251 -2.01 -0.03 -4.85
C ILE A 251 -2.01 1.10 -5.88
N PHE A 252 -2.64 2.23 -5.53
CA PHE A 252 -2.57 3.46 -6.32
C PHE A 252 -1.67 4.47 -5.61
N ARG A 253 -0.76 5.06 -6.41
CA ARG A 253 0.07 6.20 -6.06
C ARG A 253 -0.22 7.34 -7.03
#